data_AF-A0A1Z4EPA8-F1
#
_entry.id   AF-A0A1Z4EPA8-F1
#
_cell.length_a   1.000
_cell.length_b   1.000
_cell.length_c   1.000
_cell.angle_alpha   90.00
_cell.angle_beta   90.00
_cell.angle_gamma   90.00
#
_symmetry.space_group_name_H-M   'P 1'
#
loop_
_entity.id
_entity.type
_entity.pdbx_description
1 polymer ?
#
loop_
_entity_poly.entity_id
_entity_poly.type
_entity_poly.pdbx_seq_one_letter_code
_entity_poly.pdbx_strand_id
1 'polypeptide(L)'
;MVAVRAVSGDGDPDRLRGGVAEFPVHPTLSQIAQRQNQIDAWDALRVGGYRFAKPGTIISFLLTAAMVVLVVTPVPPNWPWDIPLCIVSIFSAVVMVVCGLLWLDRPSAGPRPELLEIVPFTRAENLQLMRAQPAEPYCATCVCPGCGDESTHLLRKPSDGEPDWATVTRRCRICQREWAQA
;
A
#
# COMPACT_ATOMS: atom_id res chain seq x y z
N MET A 1 9.63 7.30 -17.31
CA MET A 1 10.61 6.35 -17.86
C MET A 1 10.55 5.09 -17.01
N VAL A 2 9.91 4.03 -17.52
CA VAL A 2 9.81 2.74 -16.84
C VAL A 2 11.05 1.95 -17.23
N ALA A 3 11.95 1.72 -16.28
CA ALA A 3 13.11 0.86 -16.50
C ALA A 3 12.66 -0.59 -16.37
N VAL A 4 12.26 -1.19 -17.49
CA VAL A 4 12.13 -2.66 -17.59
C VAL A 4 13.55 -3.21 -17.68
N ARG A 5 14.05 -3.78 -16.58
CA ARG A 5 15.31 -4.52 -16.61
C ARG A 5 14.99 -5.94 -17.05
N ALA A 6 15.52 -6.35 -18.20
CA ALA A 6 15.55 -7.74 -18.60
C ALA A 6 16.45 -8.50 -17.61
N VAL A 7 15.84 -9.36 -16.78
CA VAL A 7 16.59 -10.38 -16.05
C VAL A 7 16.70 -11.58 -16.99
N SER A 8 17.92 -11.79 -17.48
CA SER A 8 18.36 -12.95 -18.23
C SER A 8 18.07 -14.22 -17.43
N GLY A 9 17.60 -15.25 -18.12
CA GLY A 9 17.50 -16.59 -17.55
C GLY A 9 18.83 -17.09 -17.00
N ASP A 10 18.80 -17.54 -15.76
CA ASP A 10 19.27 -18.86 -15.37
C ASP A 10 18.84 -19.08 -13.92
N GLY A 11 17.61 -19.57 -13.76
CA GLY A 11 17.18 -20.13 -12.48
C GLY A 11 17.80 -21.52 -12.38
N ASP A 12 18.91 -21.61 -11.67
CA ASP A 12 19.59 -22.85 -11.30
C ASP A 12 18.56 -23.92 -10.84
N PRO A 13 18.34 -25.00 -11.62
CA PRO A 13 17.35 -26.02 -11.28
C PRO A 13 17.80 -26.96 -10.15
N ASP A 14 19.03 -26.83 -9.63
CA ASP A 14 19.66 -27.82 -8.74
C ASP A 14 19.74 -27.43 -7.25
N ARG A 15 18.98 -26.44 -6.77
CA ARG A 15 18.77 -26.24 -5.32
C ARG A 15 17.77 -27.24 -4.72
N LEU A 16 18.02 -28.54 -4.91
CA LEU A 16 17.40 -29.61 -4.13
C LEU A 16 18.16 -29.80 -2.82
N ARG A 17 18.00 -28.85 -1.89
CA ARG A 17 18.46 -29.03 -0.52
C ARG A 17 17.40 -29.81 0.26
N GLY A 18 17.51 -31.13 0.27
CA GLY A 18 16.75 -31.98 1.22
C GLY A 18 15.34 -32.43 0.79
N GLY A 19 15.07 -32.58 -0.51
CA GLY A 19 13.85 -33.24 -1.01
C GLY A 19 12.56 -32.39 -0.96
N VAL A 20 12.65 -31.12 -0.52
CA VAL A 20 11.56 -30.14 -0.60
C VAL A 20 12.00 -29.04 -1.55
N ALA A 21 11.21 -28.78 -2.59
CA ALA A 21 11.44 -27.64 -3.48
C ALA A 21 11.26 -26.35 -2.66
N GLU A 22 12.35 -25.60 -2.45
CA GLU A 22 12.30 -24.31 -1.77
C GLU A 22 11.94 -23.23 -2.80
N PHE A 23 10.69 -22.77 -2.75
CA PHE A 23 10.22 -21.67 -3.60
C PHE A 23 10.51 -20.30 -2.96
N PRO A 24 10.69 -19.24 -3.77
CA PRO A 24 10.86 -17.90 -3.26
C PRO A 24 9.59 -17.44 -2.50
N VAL A 25 9.78 -16.59 -1.49
CA VAL A 25 8.66 -15.99 -0.75
C VAL A 25 8.03 -14.89 -1.60
N HIS A 26 6.75 -15.06 -1.97
CA HIS A 26 5.99 -14.07 -2.71
C HIS A 26 5.32 -13.07 -1.76
N PRO A 27 5.64 -11.77 -1.85
CA PRO A 27 4.98 -10.77 -1.01
C PRO A 27 3.52 -10.59 -1.44
N THR A 28 2.63 -10.35 -0.48
CA THR A 28 1.24 -10.00 -0.78
C THR A 28 1.13 -8.58 -1.34
N LEU A 29 0.05 -8.29 -2.07
CA LEU A 29 -0.24 -6.92 -2.54
C LEU A 29 -0.32 -5.91 -1.39
N SER A 30 -0.83 -6.33 -0.22
CA SER A 30 -0.87 -5.49 0.97
C SER A 30 0.53 -5.18 1.53
N GLN A 31 1.43 -6.16 1.52
CA GLN A 31 2.83 -5.97 1.93
C GLN A 31 3.59 -5.05 0.97
N ILE A 32 3.37 -5.19 -0.34
CA ILE A 32 3.94 -4.29 -1.35
C ILE A 32 3.45 -2.86 -1.13
N ALA A 33 2.14 -2.67 -0.96
CA ALA A 33 1.56 -1.35 -0.69
C ALA A 33 2.10 -0.73 0.61
N GLN A 34 2.21 -1.53 1.68
CA GLN A 34 2.80 -1.10 2.93
C GLN A 34 4.26 -0.68 2.76
N ARG A 35 5.04 -1.43 1.96
CA ARG A 35 6.44 -1.10 1.70
C ARG A 35 6.58 0.19 0.89
N GLN A 36 5.70 0.40 -0.09
CA GLN A 36 5.66 1.64 -0.85
C GLN A 36 5.42 2.85 0.06
N ASN A 37 4.45 2.77 0.98
CA ASN A 37 4.18 3.83 1.96
C ASN A 37 5.41 4.14 2.84
N GLN A 38 6.19 3.11 3.22
CA GLN A 38 7.42 3.31 4.00
C GLN A 38 8.50 4.02 3.18
N ILE A 39 8.65 3.67 1.91
CA ILE A 39 9.59 4.33 1.00
C ILE A 39 9.18 5.79 0.80
N ASP A 40 7.90 6.07 0.57
CA ASP A 40 7.39 7.42 0.39
C ASP A 40 7.59 8.27 1.65
N ALA A 41 7.35 7.70 2.83
CA ALA A 41 7.62 8.37 4.10
C ALA A 41 9.12 8.64 4.31
N TRP A 42 9.97 7.68 3.93
CA TRP A 42 11.42 7.83 4.00
C TRP A 42 11.92 8.92 3.03
N ASP A 43 11.42 8.92 1.79
CA ASP A 43 11.74 9.92 0.77
C ASP A 43 11.26 11.31 1.23
N ALA A 44 10.07 11.41 1.87
CA ALA A 44 9.57 12.64 2.47
C ALA A 44 10.47 13.16 3.61
N LEU A 45 10.95 12.27 4.50
CA LEU A 45 11.87 12.63 5.58
C LEU A 45 13.25 13.05 5.04
N ARG A 46 13.75 12.40 3.98
CA ARG A 46 15.05 12.69 3.38
C ARG A 46 15.07 13.98 2.55
N VAL A 47 14.05 14.21 1.72
CA VAL A 47 13.98 15.38 0.83
C VAL A 47 13.44 16.59 1.60
N GLY A 48 12.47 16.37 2.48
CA GLY A 48 11.79 17.44 3.20
C GLY A 48 12.42 17.81 4.53
N GLY A 49 12.98 16.85 5.26
CA GLY A 49 13.38 17.04 6.66
C GLY A 49 12.34 17.85 7.46
N TYR A 50 12.81 18.70 8.37
CA TYR A 50 12.00 19.76 8.95
C TYR A 50 12.05 21.04 8.08
N ARG A 51 11.51 20.99 6.86
CA ARG A 51 11.48 22.15 5.93
C ARG A 51 10.95 23.46 6.54
N PHE A 52 10.09 23.35 7.54
CA PHE A 52 9.51 24.49 8.25
C PHE A 52 10.26 24.90 9.52
N ALA A 53 11.21 24.09 10.01
CA ALA A 53 12.03 24.47 11.16
C ALA A 53 12.82 25.75 10.85
N LYS A 54 13.40 25.84 9.65
CA LYS A 54 14.18 27.00 9.24
C LYS A 54 13.44 28.33 9.17
N PRO A 55 12.40 28.46 8.34
CA PRO A 55 11.60 29.68 8.32
C PRO A 55 10.86 29.91 9.65
N GLY A 56 10.43 28.84 10.34
CA GLY A 56 9.73 28.93 11.63
C GLY A 56 10.58 29.57 12.72
N THR A 57 11.82 29.11 12.93
CA THR A 57 12.72 29.71 13.94
C THR A 57 13.00 31.18 13.64
N ILE A 58 13.23 31.54 12.37
CA ILE A 58 13.53 32.93 11.98
C ILE A 58 12.32 33.84 12.23
N ILE A 59 11.13 33.45 11.80
CA ILE A 59 9.90 34.25 11.97
C ILE A 59 9.57 34.39 13.46
N SER A 60 9.63 33.30 14.22
CA SER A 60 9.36 33.33 15.66
C SER A 60 10.38 34.17 16.42
N PHE A 61 11.65 34.14 16.05
CA PHE A 61 12.68 35.03 16.62
C PHE A 61 12.35 36.50 16.39
N LEU A 62 11.98 36.86 15.16
CA LEU A 62 11.60 38.24 14.82
C LEU A 62 10.34 38.70 15.59
N LEU A 63 9.34 37.82 15.71
CA LEU A 63 8.12 38.12 16.48
C LEU A 63 8.41 38.31 17.96
N THR A 64 9.16 37.40 18.59
CA THR A 64 9.53 37.54 20.00
C THR A 64 10.36 38.81 20.25
N ALA A 65 11.33 39.12 19.38
CA ALA A 65 12.13 40.33 19.49
C ALA A 65 11.27 41.61 19.39
N ALA A 66 10.33 41.67 18.43
CA ALA A 66 9.41 42.79 18.29
C ALA A 66 8.50 42.95 19.53
N MET A 67 7.99 41.85 20.08
CA MET A 67 7.15 41.87 21.28
C MET A 67 7.91 42.34 22.51
N VAL A 68 9.16 41.90 22.70
CA VAL A 68 10.01 42.37 23.81
C VAL A 68 10.27 43.87 23.69
N VAL A 69 10.55 44.38 22.50
CA VAL A 69 10.73 45.83 22.28
C VAL A 69 9.46 46.60 22.66
N LEU A 70 8.28 46.13 22.23
CA LEU A 70 7.00 46.77 22.55
C LEU A 70 6.71 46.79 24.07
N VAL A 71 7.08 45.73 24.79
CA VAL A 71 6.92 45.67 26.25
C VAL A 71 7.92 46.55 26.99
N VAL A 72 9.15 46.69 26.50
CA VAL A 72 10.22 47.47 27.16
C VAL A 72 10.13 48.97 26.83
N THR A 73 9.56 49.35 25.69
CA THR A 73 9.25 50.77 25.43
C THR A 73 8.20 51.28 26.42
N PRO A 74 8.27 52.55 26.87
CA PRO A 74 7.37 53.07 27.90
C PRO A 74 5.92 53.15 27.36
N VAL A 75 5.18 52.07 27.54
CA VAL A 75 3.75 51.95 27.23
C VAL A 75 2.95 52.50 28.42
N PRO A 76 1.88 53.29 28.18
CA PRO A 76 1.09 53.84 29.27
C PRO A 76 0.42 52.72 30.11
N PRO A 77 0.34 52.87 31.44
CA PRO A 77 -0.01 51.82 32.41
C PRO A 77 -1.46 51.28 32.30
N ASN A 78 -2.25 51.73 31.33
CA ASN A 78 -3.63 51.31 31.08
C ASN A 78 -3.84 50.72 29.67
N TRP A 79 -2.77 50.30 28.99
CA TRP A 79 -2.86 49.79 27.64
C TRP A 79 -3.50 48.39 27.58
N PRO A 80 -4.64 48.22 26.88
CA PRO A 80 -5.43 46.97 26.93
C PRO A 80 -4.74 45.76 26.29
N TRP A 81 -3.63 45.97 25.57
CA TRP A 81 -2.92 44.92 24.84
C TRP A 81 -1.75 44.29 25.60
N ASP A 82 -1.44 44.73 26.81
CA ASP A 82 -0.27 44.23 27.55
C ASP A 82 -0.35 42.71 27.82
N ILE A 83 -1.51 42.24 28.29
CA ILE A 83 -1.78 40.81 28.53
C ILE A 83 -1.74 39.99 27.21
N PRO A 84 -2.47 40.37 26.13
CA PRO A 84 -2.34 39.70 24.82
C PRO A 84 -0.91 39.62 24.28
N LEU A 85 -0.12 40.70 24.39
CA LEU A 85 1.27 40.74 23.89
C LEU A 85 2.18 39.78 24.68
N CYS A 86 2.00 39.69 25.99
CA CYS A 86 2.70 38.72 26.83
C CYS A 86 2.35 37.28 26.45
N ILE A 87 1.08 36.99 26.16
CA ILE A 87 0.66 35.65 25.72
C ILE A 87 1.33 35.29 24.38
N VAL A 88 1.26 36.19 23.39
CA VAL A 88 1.85 35.97 22.07
C VAL A 88 3.38 35.81 22.15
N SER A 89 4.06 36.54 23.03
CA SER A 89 5.52 36.43 23.19
C SER A 89 5.93 35.06 23.74
N ILE A 90 5.18 34.54 24.73
CA ILE A 90 5.42 33.20 25.29
C ILE A 90 5.22 32.13 24.22
N PHE A 91 4.10 32.14 23.49
CA PHE A 91 3.86 31.16 22.44
C PHE A 91 4.89 31.26 21.30
N SER A 92 5.29 32.47 20.93
CA SER A 92 6.33 32.68 19.91
C SER A 92 7.68 32.13 20.37
N ALA A 93 8.04 32.30 21.65
CA ALA A 93 9.25 31.74 22.22
C ALA A 93 9.23 30.20 22.24
N VAL A 94 8.10 29.58 22.61
CA VAL A 94 7.93 28.11 22.56
C VAL A 94 8.10 27.59 21.14
N VAL A 95 7.44 28.21 20.15
CA VAL A 95 7.57 27.83 18.74
C VAL A 95 9.02 28.01 18.26
N MET A 96 9.69 29.10 18.65
CA MET A 96 11.09 29.33 18.31
C MET A 96 12.00 28.22 18.84
N VAL A 97 11.83 27.82 20.10
CA VAL A 97 12.60 26.75 20.73
C VAL A 97 12.33 25.42 20.03
N VAL A 98 11.06 25.07 19.80
CA VAL A 98 10.70 23.82 19.10
C VAL A 98 11.27 23.80 17.69
N CYS A 99 11.03 24.85 16.88
CA CYS A 99 11.59 24.94 15.53
C CYS A 99 13.12 24.98 15.54
N GLY A 100 13.76 25.62 16.52
CA GLY A 100 15.22 25.67 16.65
C GLY A 100 15.82 24.30 16.98
N LEU A 101 15.18 23.54 17.87
CA LEU A 101 15.56 22.16 18.16
C LEU A 101 15.37 21.28 16.92
N LEU A 102 14.25 21.41 16.21
CA LEU A 102 13.99 20.68 14.95
C LEU A 102 14.92 21.12 13.80
N TRP A 103 15.45 22.34 13.82
CA TRP A 103 16.47 22.76 12.86
C TRP A 103 17.77 22.00 13.10
N LEU A 104 18.18 21.92 14.37
CA LEU A 104 19.43 21.30 14.78
C LEU A 104 19.34 19.76 14.70
N ASP A 105 18.14 19.22 14.81
CA ASP A 105 17.88 17.81 14.59
C ASP A 105 18.03 17.48 13.10
N ARG A 106 18.97 16.58 12.81
CA ARG A 106 19.13 15.99 11.48
C ARG A 106 18.47 14.62 11.54
N PRO A 107 17.23 14.46 11.06
CA PRO A 107 16.59 13.16 11.06
C PRO A 107 17.43 12.22 10.19
N SER A 108 18.20 11.34 10.83
CA SER A 108 18.85 10.24 10.16
C SER A 108 17.79 9.19 9.91
N ALA A 109 17.04 9.36 8.83
CA ALA A 109 16.26 8.25 8.29
C ALA A 109 17.27 7.12 8.02
N GLY A 110 17.04 5.95 8.60
CA GLY A 110 17.93 4.79 8.46
C GLY A 110 18.11 4.36 7.00
N PRO A 111 18.62 3.15 6.71
CA PRO A 111 18.71 2.68 5.33
C PRO A 111 17.35 2.72 4.65
N ARG A 112 17.33 3.13 3.37
CA ARG A 112 16.11 3.15 2.56
C ARG A 112 15.53 1.74 2.51
N PRO A 113 14.23 1.54 2.81
CA PRO A 113 13.61 0.23 2.64
C PRO A 113 13.72 -0.25 1.20
N GLU A 114 13.99 -1.55 1.02
CA GLU A 114 14.02 -2.17 -0.30
C GLU A 114 12.60 -2.29 -0.87
N LEU A 115 12.49 -2.13 -2.20
CA LEU A 115 11.22 -2.30 -2.90
C LEU A 115 10.89 -3.79 -2.99
N LEU A 116 9.64 -4.14 -2.67
CA LEU A 116 9.14 -5.49 -2.90
C LEU A 116 8.56 -5.56 -4.31
N GLU A 117 9.05 -6.49 -5.12
CA GLU A 117 8.59 -6.71 -6.49
C GLU A 117 7.60 -7.87 -6.56
N ILE A 118 6.71 -7.82 -7.55
CA ILE A 118 5.83 -8.93 -7.88
C ILE A 118 6.65 -9.91 -8.74
N VAL A 119 6.93 -11.08 -8.18
CA VAL A 119 7.65 -12.15 -8.88
C VAL A 119 6.65 -13.12 -9.49
N PRO A 120 6.79 -13.50 -10.78
CA PRO A 120 5.91 -14.49 -11.38
C PRO A 120 6.16 -15.88 -10.77
N PHE A 121 5.07 -16.62 -10.54
CA PHE A 121 5.13 -18.01 -10.10
C PHE A 121 5.70 -18.91 -11.20
N THR A 122 6.62 -19.80 -10.83
CA THR A 122 7.10 -20.82 -11.78
C THR A 122 6.01 -21.85 -12.06
N ARG A 123 6.13 -22.60 -13.16
CA ARG A 123 5.17 -23.67 -13.48
C ARG A 123 5.11 -24.73 -12.38
N ALA A 124 6.26 -25.13 -11.83
CA ALA A 124 6.32 -26.14 -10.77
C ALA A 124 5.63 -25.68 -9.49
N GLU A 125 5.86 -24.42 -9.11
CA GLU A 125 5.24 -23.79 -7.95
C GLU A 125 3.72 -23.66 -8.11
N ASN A 126 3.25 -23.19 -9.26
CA ASN A 126 1.82 -23.13 -9.57
C ASN A 126 1.16 -24.50 -9.45
N LEU A 127 1.77 -25.55 -10.00
CA LEU A 127 1.24 -26.91 -9.89
C LEU A 127 1.19 -27.40 -8.44
N GLN A 128 2.17 -27.05 -7.61
CA GLN A 128 2.14 -27.38 -6.19
C GLN A 128 1.00 -26.66 -5.47
N LEU A 129 0.83 -25.35 -5.71
CA LEU A 129 -0.24 -24.56 -5.12
C LEU A 129 -1.63 -25.05 -5.56
N MET A 130 -1.81 -25.35 -6.85
CA MET A 130 -3.05 -25.91 -7.39
C MET A 130 -3.40 -27.26 -6.75
N ARG A 131 -2.41 -28.12 -6.48
CA ARG A 131 -2.64 -29.42 -5.81
C ARG A 131 -3.07 -29.29 -4.35
N ALA A 132 -2.68 -28.19 -3.69
CA ALA A 132 -3.06 -27.92 -2.30
C ALA A 132 -4.45 -27.29 -2.18
N GLN A 133 -5.04 -26.80 -3.28
CA GLN A 133 -6.37 -26.19 -3.28
C GLN A 133 -7.46 -27.27 -3.11
N PRO A 134 -8.51 -26.99 -2.31
CA PRO A 134 -9.69 -27.84 -2.29
C PRO A 134 -10.39 -27.82 -3.66
N ALA A 135 -11.06 -28.91 -4.02
CA ALA A 135 -11.84 -28.96 -5.24
C ALA A 135 -13.06 -28.02 -5.13
N GLU A 136 -13.08 -26.96 -5.94
CA GLU A 136 -14.21 -26.03 -6.03
C GLU A 136 -15.10 -26.33 -7.26
N PRO A 137 -16.44 -26.27 -7.14
CA PRO A 137 -17.32 -26.42 -8.29
C PRO A 137 -17.10 -25.33 -9.33
N TYR A 138 -16.83 -25.72 -10.57
CA TYR A 138 -16.70 -24.75 -11.66
C TYR A 138 -18.08 -24.15 -11.98
N CYS A 139 -18.13 -22.84 -12.14
CA CYS A 139 -19.38 -22.09 -12.32
C CYS A 139 -19.18 -21.01 -13.40
N ALA A 140 -20.23 -20.72 -14.17
CA ALA A 140 -20.20 -19.65 -15.16
C ALA A 140 -21.57 -18.96 -15.28
N THR A 141 -21.54 -17.64 -15.46
CA THR A 141 -22.74 -16.82 -15.69
C THR A 141 -23.24 -17.02 -17.11
N CYS A 142 -24.50 -17.42 -17.27
CA CYS A 142 -25.18 -17.39 -18.56
C CYS A 142 -26.70 -17.42 -18.37
N VAL A 143 -27.43 -17.32 -19.48
CA VAL A 143 -28.89 -17.45 -19.51
C VAL A 143 -29.28 -18.92 -19.60
N CYS A 144 -30.19 -19.35 -18.73
CA CYS A 144 -30.77 -20.69 -18.78
C CYS A 144 -31.71 -20.83 -19.99
N PRO A 145 -31.50 -21.79 -20.90
CA PRO A 145 -32.38 -22.00 -22.04
C PRO A 145 -33.76 -22.56 -21.66
N GLY A 146 -33.96 -22.95 -20.41
CA GLY A 146 -35.24 -23.47 -19.90
C GLY A 146 -36.16 -22.38 -19.35
N CYS A 147 -35.67 -21.60 -18.39
CA CYS A 147 -36.47 -20.58 -17.69
C CYS A 147 -36.06 -19.13 -18.00
N GLY A 148 -35.01 -18.91 -18.78
CA GLY A 148 -34.50 -17.57 -19.10
C GLY A 148 -33.74 -16.88 -17.96
N ASP A 149 -33.49 -17.57 -16.85
CA ASP A 149 -32.74 -17.03 -15.71
C ASP A 149 -31.28 -16.74 -16.09
N GLU A 150 -30.80 -15.53 -15.82
CA GLU A 150 -29.42 -15.11 -16.02
C GLU A 150 -28.67 -15.16 -14.69
N SER A 151 -27.99 -16.27 -14.43
CA SER A 151 -27.27 -16.44 -13.17
C SER A 151 -26.05 -17.34 -13.31
N THR A 152 -25.30 -17.46 -12.21
CA THR A 152 -24.18 -18.37 -12.11
C THR A 152 -24.68 -19.81 -12.07
N HIS A 153 -24.39 -20.57 -13.12
CA HIS A 153 -24.79 -21.96 -13.24
C HIS A 153 -23.61 -22.90 -12.98
N LEU A 154 -23.89 -24.05 -12.36
CA LEU A 154 -22.88 -25.06 -12.06
C LEU A 154 -22.51 -25.80 -13.34
N LEU A 155 -21.21 -25.96 -13.58
CA LEU A 155 -20.64 -26.72 -14.68
C LEU A 155 -20.03 -28.00 -14.13
N ARG A 156 -20.26 -29.09 -14.85
CA ARG A 156 -19.60 -30.37 -14.61
C ARG A 156 -19.09 -30.95 -15.92
N LYS A 157 -18.16 -31.89 -15.81
CA LYS A 157 -17.79 -32.73 -16.94
C LYS A 157 -19.01 -33.55 -17.40
N PRO A 158 -19.16 -33.79 -18.70
CA PRO A 158 -20.18 -34.69 -19.20
C PRO A 158 -19.98 -36.11 -18.67
N SER A 159 -21.11 -36.80 -18.44
CA SER A 159 -21.16 -38.19 -17.98
C SER A 159 -21.35 -39.14 -19.17
N ASP A 160 -21.10 -40.43 -18.94
CA ASP A 160 -21.39 -41.46 -19.95
C ASP A 160 -22.88 -41.41 -20.37
N GLY A 161 -23.13 -41.38 -21.68
CA GLY A 161 -24.48 -41.27 -22.27
C GLY A 161 -24.94 -39.84 -22.58
N GLU A 162 -24.14 -38.82 -22.24
CA GLU A 162 -24.36 -37.44 -22.71
C GLU A 162 -23.77 -37.25 -24.12
N PRO A 163 -24.13 -36.16 -24.84
CA PRO A 163 -23.69 -35.98 -26.21
C PRO A 163 -22.16 -35.91 -26.34
N ASP A 164 -21.59 -36.63 -27.31
CA ASP A 164 -20.12 -36.72 -27.49
C ASP A 164 -19.45 -35.38 -27.81
N TRP A 165 -20.22 -34.42 -28.34
CA TRP A 165 -19.74 -33.06 -28.62
C TRP A 165 -19.73 -32.17 -27.37
N ALA A 166 -20.33 -32.61 -26.27
CA ALA A 166 -20.40 -31.83 -25.05
C ALA A 166 -19.00 -31.71 -24.44
N THR A 167 -18.55 -30.49 -24.20
CA THR A 167 -17.36 -30.19 -23.40
C THR A 167 -17.73 -30.03 -21.93
N VAL A 168 -18.91 -29.46 -21.65
CA VAL A 168 -19.44 -29.24 -20.30
C VAL A 168 -20.94 -29.48 -20.25
N THR A 169 -21.42 -29.92 -19.09
CA THR A 169 -22.85 -29.99 -18.78
C THR A 169 -23.16 -28.97 -17.69
N ARG A 170 -24.15 -28.13 -17.96
CA ARG A 170 -24.60 -27.07 -17.04
C ARG A 170 -25.87 -27.50 -16.32
N ARG A 171 -26.06 -26.98 -15.11
CA ARG A 171 -27.30 -27.15 -14.33
C ARG A 171 -27.82 -25.81 -13.82
N CYS A 172 -29.06 -25.49 -14.16
CA CYS A 172 -29.73 -24.29 -13.67
C CYS A 172 -30.13 -24.48 -12.21
N ARG A 173 -29.85 -23.51 -11.33
CA ARG A 173 -30.27 -23.58 -9.92
C ARG A 173 -31.78 -23.31 -9.74
N ILE A 174 -32.39 -22.56 -10.64
CA ILE A 174 -33.81 -22.18 -10.57
C ILE A 174 -34.70 -23.33 -11.03
N CYS A 175 -34.59 -23.72 -12.30
CA CYS A 175 -35.47 -24.74 -12.88
C CYS A 175 -34.87 -26.16 -12.87
N GLN A 176 -33.64 -26.34 -12.36
CA GLN A 176 -32.94 -27.64 -12.27
C GLN A 176 -32.68 -28.33 -13.62
N ARG A 177 -32.99 -27.67 -14.74
CA ARG A 177 -32.70 -28.17 -16.08
C ARG A 177 -31.20 -28.27 -16.31
N GLU A 178 -30.78 -29.39 -16.89
CA GLU A 178 -29.43 -29.58 -17.41
C GLU A 178 -29.37 -29.38 -18.93
N TRP A 179 -28.25 -28.90 -19.44
CA TRP A 179 -27.98 -28.82 -20.88
C TRP A 179 -26.48 -28.90 -21.18
N ALA A 180 -26.18 -29.49 -22.34
CA ALA A 180 -24.83 -29.64 -22.85
C ALA A 180 -24.34 -28.39 -23.60
N GLN A 181 -23.03 -28.12 -23.55
CA GLN A 181 -22.36 -27.07 -24.31
C GLN A 181 -20.98 -27.54 -24.78
N ALA A 182 -20.59 -27.15 -26.00
CA ALA A 182 -19.26 -27.37 -26.58
C ALA A 182 -18.25 -26.29 -26.15
#